data_AF-A0A957NWQ5-F1
#
_entry.id   AF-A0A957NWQ5-F1
#
_cell.length_a   1.000
_cell.length_b   1.000
_cell.length_c   1.000
_cell.angle_alpha   90.00
_cell.angle_beta   90.00
_cell.angle_gamma   90.00
#
_symmetry.space_group_name_H-M   'P 1'
#
loop_
_entity.id
_entity.type
_entity.pdbx_description
1 polymer ?
#
loop_
_entity_poly.entity_id
_entity_poly.type
_entity_poly.pdbx_seq_one_letter_code
_entity_poly.pdbx_strand_id
1 'polypeptide(L)' 'SSAWKIVHRYARQLGLDHIKPHDFRRYVGTQLAATDIRLAQNQLGHKRIETTAQNYVLDSVKVGVTDDLV' A
#
# COMPACT_ATOMS: atom_id res chain seq x y z
N SER A 1 6.64 18.62 -12.55
CA SER A 1 7.62 18.63 -11.44
C SER A 1 8.90 17.92 -11.88
N SER A 2 10.08 18.44 -11.55
CA SER A 2 11.39 17.82 -11.86
C SER A 2 11.57 16.45 -11.19
N ALA A 3 11.05 16.27 -9.97
CA ALA A 3 11.08 14.98 -9.27
C ALA A 3 10.32 13.90 -10.05
N TRP A 4 9.17 14.23 -10.64
CA TRP A 4 8.37 13.29 -11.42
C TRP A 4 9.07 12.82 -12.71
N LYS A 5 9.88 13.69 -13.32
CA LYS A 5 10.71 13.31 -14.49
C LYS A 5 11.78 12.28 -14.11
N ILE A 6 12.38 12.42 -12.93
CA ILE A 6 13.39 11.47 -12.42
C ILE A 6 12.73 10.11 -12.16
N VAL A 7 11.56 10.10 -11.52
CA VAL A 7 10.78 8.88 -11.27
C VAL A 7 10.46 8.15 -12.58
N HIS A 8 9.96 8.84 -13.60
CA HIS A 8 9.69 8.23 -14.91
C HIS A 8 10.93 7.69 -15.61
N ARG A 9 12.09 8.36 -15.48
CA ARG A 9 13.35 7.89 -16.05
C ARG A 9 13.73 6.52 -15.48
N TYR A 10 13.70 6.38 -14.16
CA TYR A 10 14.02 5.10 -13.52
C TYR A 10 12.96 4.03 -13.79
N ALA A 11 11.68 4.39 -13.80
CA ALA A 11 10.62 3.45 -14.14
C ALA A 11 10.81 2.84 -15.53
N ARG A 12 11.17 3.66 -16.53
CA ARG A 12 11.47 3.17 -17.89
C ARG A 12 12.69 2.23 -17.92
N GLN A 13 13.72 2.48 -17.12
CA GLN A 13 14.89 1.59 -17.04
C GLN A 13 14.53 0.22 -16.44
N LEU A 14 13.50 0.17 -15.61
CA LEU A 14 12.97 -1.06 -15.01
C LEU A 14 11.87 -1.72 -15.85
N GLY A 15 11.56 -1.18 -17.04
CA GLY A 15 10.46 -1.67 -17.88
C GLY A 15 9.07 -1.42 -17.29
N LEU A 16 8.94 -0.46 -16.37
CA LEU A 16 7.66 -0.08 -15.77
C LEU A 16 7.02 1.05 -16.57
N ASP A 17 5.96 0.71 -17.31
CA ASP A 17 5.18 1.68 -18.06
C ASP A 17 3.98 2.21 -17.24
N HIS A 18 3.50 3.40 -17.62
CA HIS A 18 2.27 4.01 -17.10
C HIS A 18 2.18 4.25 -15.58
N ILE A 19 3.30 4.30 -14.87
CA ILE A 19 3.32 4.65 -13.44
C ILE A 19 2.72 6.03 -13.17
N LYS A 20 1.92 6.12 -12.11
CA LYS A 20 1.24 7.33 -11.63
C LYS A 20 1.63 7.61 -10.18
N PRO A 21 1.56 8.87 -9.71
CA PRO A 21 1.86 9.18 -8.30
C PRO A 21 0.99 8.37 -7.32
N HIS A 22 -0.22 8.01 -7.74
CA HIS A 22 -1.13 7.19 -6.95
C HIS A 22 -0.60 5.76 -6.69
N ASP A 23 0.20 5.19 -7.59
CA ASP A 23 0.77 3.85 -7.43
C ASP A 23 1.77 3.81 -6.27
N PHE A 24 2.55 4.87 -6.11
CA PHE A 24 3.45 5.05 -4.95
C PHE A 24 2.67 5.15 -3.65
N ARG A 25 1.59 5.94 -3.64
CA ARG A 25 0.69 6.04 -2.48
C ARG A 25 0.09 4.69 -2.14
N ARG A 26 -0.33 3.92 -3.15
CA ARG A 26 -0.89 2.57 -2.99
C ARG A 26 0.12 1.62 -2.39
N TYR A 27 1.34 1.61 -2.92
CA TYR A 27 2.43 0.77 -2.43
C TYR A 27 2.75 1.07 -0.96
N VAL A 28 3.05 2.33 -0.61
CA VAL A 28 3.38 2.72 0.77
C VAL A 28 2.22 2.41 1.72
N GLY A 29 0.99 2.73 1.34
CA GLY A 29 -0.18 2.42 2.16
C GLY A 29 -0.35 0.92 2.41
N THR A 30 -0.03 0.08 1.42
CA THR A 30 -0.13 -1.39 1.53
C THR A 30 0.94 -1.94 2.45
N GLN A 31 2.18 -1.47 2.31
CA GLN A 31 3.29 -1.86 3.19
C GLN A 31 3.02 -1.44 4.64
N LEU A 32 2.49 -0.24 4.86
CA LEU A 32 2.11 0.20 6.20
C LEU A 32 0.96 -0.63 6.76
N ALA A 33 -0.06 -0.96 5.95
CA ALA A 33 -1.21 -1.73 6.42
C ALA A 33 -0.84 -3.16 6.85
N ALA A 34 0.16 -3.76 6.19
CA ALA A 34 0.72 -5.06 6.58
C ALA A 34 1.43 -5.02 7.95
N THR A 35 1.98 -3.88 8.34
CA THR A 35 2.61 -3.69 9.66
C THR A 35 1.59 -3.26 10.72
N ASP A 36 0.82 -2.21 10.42
CA ASP A 36 -0.23 -1.66 11.27
C ASP A 36 -1.24 -0.87 10.43
N ILE A 37 -2.47 -1.37 10.36
CA ILE A 37 -3.58 -0.74 9.66
C ILE A 37 -3.94 0.67 10.19
N ARG A 38 -3.72 0.96 11.48
CA ARG A 38 -3.96 2.29 12.07
C ARG A 38 -2.91 3.29 11.60
N LEU A 39 -1.65 2.87 11.52
CA LEU A 39 -0.58 3.68 10.96
C LEU A 39 -0.85 4.01 9.48
N ALA A 40 -1.27 3.02 8.70
CA ALA A 40 -1.68 3.24 7.31
C ALA A 40 -2.87 4.20 7.20
N GLN A 41 -3.91 4.05 8.02
CA GLN A 41 -5.06 4.96 8.05
C GLN A 41 -4.66 6.41 8.32
N ASN A 42 -3.81 6.64 9.32
CA ASN A 42 -3.34 7.98 9.67
C ASN A 42 -2.50 8.58 8.54
N GLN A 43 -1.55 7.81 8.00
CA GLN A 43 -0.67 8.27 6.91
C GLN A 43 -1.44 8.57 5.62
N LEU A 44 -2.51 7.81 5.34
CA LEU A 44 -3.38 8.00 4.18
C LEU A 44 -4.48 9.03 4.44
N GLY A 45 -4.68 9.48 5.67
CA GLY A 45 -5.72 10.44 6.05
C GLY A 45 -7.14 9.91 5.84
N HIS A 46 -7.36 8.60 5.98
CA HIS A 46 -8.70 8.04 5.87
C HIS A 46 -9.48 8.25 7.17
N LYS A 47 -10.70 8.79 7.06
CA LYS A 47 -11.58 9.02 8.21
C LYS A 47 -12.10 7.71 8.83
N ARG A 48 -12.19 6.66 8.04
CA ARG A 48 -12.74 5.35 8.40
C ARG A 48 -11.68 4.28 8.18
N ILE A 49 -11.53 3.39 9.14
CA ILE A 49 -10.57 2.29 9.04
C ILE A 49 -10.95 1.32 7.92
N GLU A 50 -12.25 1.18 7.65
CA GLU A 50 -12.80 0.34 6.60
C GLU A 50 -12.27 0.74 5.22
N THR A 51 -12.09 2.05 4.97
CA THR A 51 -11.51 2.55 3.72
C THR A 51 -10.07 2.11 3.55
N THR A 52 -9.30 2.05 4.64
CA THR A 52 -7.93 1.50 4.61
C THR A 52 -7.96 0.00 4.39
N ALA A 53 -8.79 -0.73 5.13
CA ALA A 53 -8.91 -2.18 5.02
C ALA A 53 -9.23 -2.62 3.58
N GLN A 54 -10.28 -2.05 2.99
CA GLN A 54 -10.77 -2.41 1.65
C GLN A 54 -9.74 -2.19 0.54
N ASN A 55 -8.83 -1.23 0.70
CA ASN A 55 -7.94 -0.80 -0.38
C ASN A 55 -6.47 -1.25 -0.21
N TYR A 56 -6.06 -1.62 1.01
CA TYR A 56 -4.65 -1.79 1.37
C TYR A 56 -4.35 -3.05 2.20
N VAL A 57 -5.36 -3.71 2.75
CA VAL A 57 -5.16 -4.99 3.46
C VAL A 57 -5.29 -6.12 2.45
N LEU A 58 -4.18 -6.84 2.23
CA LEU A 58 -4.09 -7.97 1.30
C LEU A 58 -4.20 -9.29 2.07
N ASP A 59 -5.20 -9.39 2.94
CA ASP A 59 -5.45 -10.61 3.71
C ASP A 59 -5.95 -11.69 2.74
N SER A 60 -5.05 -12.58 2.35
CA SER A 60 -5.45 -13.94 2.04
C SER A 60 -5.69 -14.63 3.38
N VAL A 61 -6.84 -15.28 3.55
CA VAL A 61 -7.07 -16.13 4.73
C VAL A 61 -5.96 -17.19 4.74
N LYS A 62 -4.94 -17.00 5.57
CA LYS A 62 -3.99 -18.07 5.87
C LYS A 62 -4.74 -19.05 6.77
N VAL A 63 -4.91 -20.28 6.28
CA VAL A 63 -5.38 -21.40 7.11
C VAL A 63 -4.45 -21.48 8.33
N GLY A 64 -5.03 -21.49 9.54
CA GLY A 64 -4.29 -21.61 10.81
C GLY A 64 -4.24 -20.37 11.71
N VAL A 65 -4.88 -19.24 11.36
CA VAL A 65 -4.89 -18.02 12.21
C VAL A 65 -5.52 -18.23 13.61
N THR A 66 -6.34 -19.27 13.77
CA THR A 66 -6.96 -19.64 15.05
C THR A 66 -6.22 -20.75 15.80
N ASP A 67 -5.16 -21.32 15.22
CA ASP A 67 -4.50 -22.49 15.80
C ASP A 67 -3.74 -22.16 17.09
N ASP A 68 -3.40 -20.89 17.30
CA ASP A 68 -2.73 -20.38 18.50
C ASP A 68 -3.71 -19.79 19.54
N LEU A 69 -5.04 -19.93 19.33
CA LEU A 69 -6.06 -19.44 20.27
C LEU A 69 -6.47 -20.47 21.33
N VAL A 70 -5.64 -21.51 21.56
CA VAL A 70 -5.90 -22.59 22.52
C VAL A 70 -5.00 -22.52 23.75
#